data_AF-A0AAW5SHY2-F1
#
_entry.id   AF-A0AAW5SHY2-F1
#
_cell.length_a   1.000
_cell.length_b   1.000
_cell.length_c   1.000
_cell.angle_alpha   90.00
_cell.angle_beta   90.00
_cell.angle_gamma   90.00
#
_symmetry.space_group_name_H-M   'P 1'
#
loop_
_entity.id
_entity.type
_entity.pdbx_description
1 polymer ?
#
loop_
_entity_poly.entity_id
_entity_poly.type
_entity_poly.pdbx_seq_one_letter_code
_entity_poly.pdbx_strand_id
1 'polypeptide(L)'
;MATHRAPLVTEIASESSAEIRAAYWDALALIDSGWQLRKLRFIALTGAGAIDVHTPTHRGLTITSADRHLHLELPNAHIAIRLAAAVGALGRKGGDCLSDLAWLLSDQVGSPRPRPPRRDPIPDPTLLRQPSANLRTAFWLLVTLVCDYQWRISDLGETVADGGFIAEIPADATVIYPGTCQPDGTTAAALARLIPTLDHASLAYLRHANTNPVNLAFARAKLATRS
;
A
#
# COMPACT_ATOMS: atom_id res chain seq x y z
N MET A 1 -0.74 -22.79 21.67
CA MET A 1 -2.05 -22.10 21.70
C MET A 1 -2.20 -21.32 20.42
N ALA A 2 -3.13 -21.75 19.56
CA ALA A 2 -3.33 -21.21 18.22
C ALA A 2 -4.07 -19.86 18.28
N THR A 3 -3.51 -18.83 17.66
CA THR A 3 -4.22 -17.57 17.40
C THR A 3 -4.50 -17.48 15.90
N HIS A 4 -5.42 -18.33 15.44
CA HIS A 4 -5.96 -18.29 14.09
C HIS A 4 -7.16 -17.33 14.10
N ARG A 5 -6.96 -16.06 13.69
CA ARG A 5 -8.08 -15.11 13.57
C ARG A 5 -7.89 -14.07 12.46
N ALA A 6 -7.44 -14.53 11.29
CA ALA A 6 -7.44 -13.78 10.04
C ALA A 6 -8.21 -14.41 8.83
N PRO A 7 -8.98 -15.53 8.93
CA PRO A 7 -9.74 -16.02 7.77
C PRO A 7 -11.08 -15.30 7.55
N LEU A 8 -11.74 -14.81 8.61
CA LEU A 8 -13.14 -14.36 8.56
C LEU A 8 -13.42 -13.20 7.59
N VAL A 9 -12.60 -12.14 7.55
CA VAL A 9 -12.91 -10.96 6.69
C VAL A 9 -12.73 -11.30 5.20
N THR A 10 -11.72 -12.10 4.87
CA THR A 10 -11.44 -12.53 3.49
C THR A 10 -12.52 -13.50 2.98
N GLU A 11 -13.00 -14.39 3.86
CA GLU A 11 -14.07 -15.34 3.57
C GLU A 11 -15.41 -14.61 3.40
N ILE A 12 -15.73 -13.63 4.25
CA ILE A 12 -16.94 -12.78 4.11
C ILE A 12 -16.86 -11.90 2.86
N ALA A 13 -15.69 -11.35 2.50
CA ALA A 13 -15.51 -10.63 1.24
C ALA A 13 -15.69 -11.54 0.01
N SER A 14 -15.40 -12.84 0.15
CA SER A 14 -15.60 -13.84 -0.91
C SER A 14 -17.08 -14.26 -1.08
N GLU A 15 -17.88 -14.14 -0.02
CA GLU A 15 -19.34 -14.39 -0.02
C GLU A 15 -20.15 -13.13 -0.36
N SER A 16 -19.53 -11.95 -0.24
CA SER A 16 -20.13 -10.65 -0.60
C SER A 16 -20.36 -10.53 -2.11
N SER A 17 -21.31 -9.65 -2.49
CA SER A 17 -21.58 -9.34 -3.90
C SER A 17 -20.31 -8.89 -4.64
N ALA A 18 -20.23 -9.18 -5.95
CA ALA A 18 -19.05 -8.86 -6.76
C ALA A 18 -18.62 -7.39 -6.67
N GLU A 19 -19.58 -6.49 -6.47
CA GLU A 19 -19.35 -5.04 -6.38
C GLU A 19 -18.75 -4.63 -5.03
N ILE A 20 -19.25 -5.20 -3.92
CA ILE A 20 -18.66 -4.99 -2.59
C ILE A 20 -17.23 -5.51 -2.57
N ARG A 21 -17.00 -6.69 -3.18
CA ARG A 21 -15.68 -7.30 -3.27
C ARG A 21 -14.71 -6.44 -4.10
N ALA A 22 -15.14 -5.95 -5.26
CA ALA A 22 -14.33 -5.05 -6.08
C ALA A 22 -13.97 -3.76 -5.31
N ALA A 23 -14.94 -3.14 -4.65
CA ALA A 23 -14.72 -1.94 -3.84
C ALA A 23 -13.78 -2.21 -2.65
N TYR A 24 -13.91 -3.36 -1.99
CA TYR A 24 -13.02 -3.78 -0.91
C TYR A 24 -11.58 -3.92 -1.39
N TRP A 25 -11.35 -4.57 -2.53
CA TRP A 25 -10.00 -4.72 -3.10
C TRP A 25 -9.43 -3.39 -3.58
N ASP A 26 -10.26 -2.48 -4.12
CA ASP A 26 -9.83 -1.13 -4.46
C ASP A 26 -9.40 -0.34 -3.22
N ALA A 27 -10.17 -0.43 -2.13
CA ALA A 27 -9.81 0.19 -0.85
C ALA A 27 -8.50 -0.37 -0.30
N LEU A 28 -8.30 -1.69 -0.36
CA LEU A 28 -7.03 -2.30 0.06
C LEU A 28 -5.86 -1.88 -0.83
N ALA A 29 -6.02 -1.85 -2.15
CA ALA A 29 -4.97 -1.41 -3.06
C ALA A 29 -4.59 0.06 -2.83
N LEU A 30 -5.58 0.89 -2.50
CA LEU A 30 -5.37 2.29 -2.14
C LEU A 30 -4.59 2.41 -0.82
N ILE A 31 -4.98 1.66 0.21
CA ILE A 31 -4.29 1.61 1.50
C ILE A 31 -2.85 1.10 1.34
N ASP A 32 -2.67 0.03 0.56
CA ASP A 32 -1.36 -0.50 0.24
C ASP A 32 -0.48 0.61 -0.32
N SER A 33 -1.02 1.40 -1.26
CA SER A 33 -0.35 2.54 -1.90
C SER A 33 0.07 3.69 -0.96
N GLY A 34 -0.04 3.52 0.35
CA GLY A 34 0.32 4.50 1.37
C GLY A 34 -0.76 5.54 1.63
N TRP A 35 -1.91 5.46 0.95
CA TRP A 35 -3.03 6.34 1.23
C TRP A 35 -3.74 5.88 2.50
N GLN A 36 -4.22 6.82 3.30
CA GLN A 36 -4.99 6.50 4.50
C GLN A 36 -6.47 6.76 4.24
N LEU A 37 -7.27 5.70 4.16
CA LEU A 37 -8.71 5.82 4.04
C LEU A 37 -9.33 6.20 5.40
N ARG A 38 -10.01 7.35 5.45
CA ARG A 38 -10.61 7.89 6.68
C ARG A 38 -12.11 7.70 6.73
N LYS A 39 -12.78 7.88 5.59
CA LYS A 39 -14.26 7.82 5.54
C LYS A 39 -14.76 7.48 4.15
N LEU A 40 -15.88 6.77 4.10
CA LEU A 40 -16.71 6.55 2.91
C LEU A 40 -18.02 7.30 3.09
N ARG A 41 -18.48 8.01 2.06
CA ARG A 41 -19.71 8.81 2.10
C ARG A 41 -20.52 8.61 0.82
N PHE A 42 -21.82 8.41 0.98
CA PHE A 42 -22.78 8.50 -0.12
C PHE A 42 -23.53 9.83 -0.01
N ILE A 43 -23.58 10.58 -1.12
CA ILE A 43 -24.25 11.87 -1.21
C ILE A 43 -25.61 11.65 -1.90
N ALA A 44 -26.66 11.49 -1.10
CA ALA A 44 -27.99 11.14 -1.61
C ALA A 44 -28.55 12.12 -2.65
N LEU A 45 -28.26 13.42 -2.48
CA LEU A 45 -28.70 14.49 -3.38
C LEU A 45 -28.20 14.32 -4.82
N THR A 46 -26.98 13.80 -5.01
CA THR A 46 -26.34 13.65 -6.32
C THR A 46 -26.18 12.19 -6.74
N GLY A 47 -26.48 11.25 -5.84
CA GLY A 47 -26.18 9.83 -6.01
C GLY A 47 -24.68 9.52 -6.11
N ALA A 48 -23.80 10.47 -5.78
CA ALA A 48 -22.36 10.31 -5.86
C ALA A 48 -21.77 9.66 -4.61
N GLY A 49 -20.67 8.93 -4.79
CA GLY A 49 -19.83 8.52 -3.67
C GLY A 49 -18.65 9.47 -3.50
N ALA A 50 -18.24 9.65 -2.25
CA ALA A 50 -17.07 10.41 -1.87
C ALA A 50 -16.26 9.62 -0.85
N ILE A 51 -14.95 9.74 -0.90
CA ILE A 51 -14.04 9.18 0.09
C ILE A 51 -13.16 10.29 0.66
N ASP A 52 -12.97 10.26 1.97
CA ASP A 52 -12.01 11.12 2.65
C ASP A 52 -10.74 10.31 2.88
N VAL A 53 -9.61 10.82 2.39
CA VAL A 53 -8.33 10.12 2.36
C VAL A 53 -7.20 11.06 2.74
N HIS A 54 -6.11 10.52 3.27
CA HIS A 54 -4.82 11.19 3.23
C HIS A 54 -3.95 10.56 2.14
N THR A 55 -3.25 11.40 1.38
CA THR A 55 -2.19 10.93 0.47
C THR A 55 -1.04 10.30 1.27
N PRO A 56 -0.11 9.59 0.61
CA PRO A 56 1.12 9.13 1.24
C PRO A 56 1.97 10.25 1.88
N THR A 57 1.78 11.48 1.42
CA THR A 57 2.39 12.71 1.97
C THR A 57 1.56 13.36 3.08
N HIS A 58 0.58 12.64 3.63
CA HIS A 58 -0.35 13.10 4.67
C HIS A 58 -1.22 14.32 4.29
N ARG A 59 -1.39 14.61 2.99
CA ARG A 59 -2.32 15.64 2.53
C ARG A 59 -3.74 15.11 2.58
N GLY A 60 -4.62 15.77 3.34
CA GLY A 60 -6.03 15.43 3.40
C GLY A 60 -6.80 15.87 2.16
N LEU A 61 -7.56 14.93 1.57
CA LEU A 61 -8.36 15.14 0.37
C LEU A 61 -9.73 14.48 0.50
N THR A 62 -10.74 15.08 -0.13
CA THR A 62 -12.02 14.42 -0.41
C THR A 62 -12.06 14.16 -1.91
N ILE A 63 -12.23 12.90 -2.30
CA ILE A 63 -12.25 12.45 -3.69
C ILE A 63 -13.64 11.93 -4.05
N THR A 64 -14.18 12.38 -5.17
CA THR A 64 -15.41 11.90 -5.79
C THR A 64 -15.13 11.28 -7.16
N SER A 65 -16.10 10.59 -7.73
CA SER A 65 -15.99 10.06 -9.10
C SER A 65 -15.92 11.15 -10.19
N ALA A 66 -16.25 12.40 -9.85
CA ALA A 66 -16.16 13.55 -10.75
C ALA A 66 -14.74 14.14 -10.82
N ASP A 67 -13.89 13.85 -9.82
CA ASP A 67 -12.52 14.39 -9.72
C ASP A 67 -11.54 13.62 -10.61
N ARG A 68 -11.94 13.35 -11.85
CA ARG A 68 -11.17 12.55 -12.79
C ARG A 68 -9.79 13.14 -12.99
N HIS A 69 -9.64 14.46 -13.08
CA HIS A 69 -8.34 15.10 -13.28
C HIS A 69 -7.26 14.70 -12.25
N LEU A 70 -7.62 14.32 -11.03
CA LEU A 70 -6.67 13.94 -9.99
C LEU A 70 -5.80 12.72 -10.36
N HIS A 71 -6.23 11.84 -11.27
CA HIS A 71 -5.37 10.73 -11.72
C HIS A 71 -4.12 11.17 -12.48
N LEU A 72 -4.12 12.41 -13.00
CA LEU A 72 -2.96 13.00 -13.67
C LEU A 72 -2.00 13.66 -12.68
N GLU A 73 -2.50 14.04 -11.50
CA GLU A 73 -1.77 14.83 -10.51
C GLU A 73 -1.29 13.99 -9.33
N LEU A 74 -1.94 12.87 -9.04
CA LEU A 74 -1.67 12.06 -7.86
C LEU A 74 -1.54 10.57 -8.22
N PRO A 75 -0.48 9.89 -7.74
CA PRO A 75 -0.26 8.49 -8.02
C PRO A 75 -1.37 7.65 -7.36
N ASN A 76 -1.88 6.66 -8.09
CA ASN A 76 -2.97 5.78 -7.64
C ASN A 76 -4.29 6.49 -7.31
N ALA A 77 -4.44 7.78 -7.62
CA ALA A 77 -5.73 8.47 -7.51
C ALA A 77 -6.81 7.87 -8.43
N HIS A 78 -6.42 7.18 -9.51
CA HIS A 78 -7.36 6.40 -10.32
C HIS A 78 -8.06 5.29 -9.50
N ILE A 79 -7.38 4.68 -8.51
CA ILE A 79 -7.96 3.71 -7.57
C ILE A 79 -8.92 4.41 -6.61
N ALA A 80 -8.53 5.57 -6.08
CA ALA A 80 -9.36 6.41 -5.22
C ALA A 80 -10.67 6.86 -5.92
N ILE A 81 -10.57 7.31 -7.16
CA ILE A 81 -11.70 7.71 -8.01
C ILE A 81 -12.62 6.50 -8.28
N ARG A 82 -12.04 5.33 -8.59
CA ARG A 82 -12.81 4.09 -8.81
C ARG A 82 -13.53 3.65 -7.54
N LEU A 83 -12.88 3.71 -6.39
CA LEU A 83 -13.49 3.45 -5.08
C LEU A 83 -14.64 4.43 -4.79
N ALA A 84 -14.44 5.73 -5.03
CA ALA A 84 -15.50 6.73 -4.86
C ALA A 84 -16.70 6.46 -5.78
N ALA A 85 -16.46 6.03 -7.03
CA ALA A 85 -17.51 5.62 -7.94
C ALA A 85 -18.27 4.37 -7.43
N ALA A 86 -17.54 3.38 -6.92
CA ALA A 86 -18.12 2.17 -6.33
C ALA A 86 -18.97 2.48 -5.09
N VAL A 87 -18.51 3.35 -4.19
CA VAL A 87 -19.29 3.85 -3.05
C VAL A 87 -20.60 4.48 -3.50
N GLY A 88 -20.58 5.27 -4.59
CA GLY A 88 -21.78 5.85 -5.17
C GLY A 88 -22.73 4.79 -5.73
N ALA A 89 -22.19 3.78 -6.42
CA ALA A 89 -22.99 2.67 -6.95
C ALA A 89 -23.65 1.84 -5.84
N LEU A 90 -22.89 1.49 -4.79
CA LEU A 90 -23.41 0.76 -3.63
C LEU A 90 -24.46 1.57 -2.88
N GLY A 91 -24.21 2.86 -2.64
CA GLY A 91 -25.17 3.74 -1.97
C GLY A 91 -26.50 3.90 -2.73
N ARG A 92 -26.49 3.87 -4.06
CA ARG A 92 -27.73 3.86 -4.88
C ARG A 92 -28.48 2.54 -4.80
N LYS A 93 -27.80 1.42 -4.53
CA LYS A 93 -28.45 0.12 -4.35
C LYS A 93 -29.08 -0.05 -2.97
N GLY A 94 -28.61 0.70 -1.98
CA GLY A 94 -29.17 0.73 -0.63
C GLY A 94 -28.12 0.99 0.44
N GLY A 95 -28.54 1.45 1.62
CA GLY A 95 -27.65 1.72 2.75
C GLY A 95 -26.90 0.49 3.27
N ASP A 96 -27.49 -0.70 3.10
CA ASP A 96 -26.93 -1.96 3.61
C ASP A 96 -25.62 -2.33 2.89
N CYS A 97 -25.56 -2.23 1.56
CA CYS A 97 -24.35 -2.56 0.81
C CYS A 97 -23.15 -1.65 1.14
N LEU A 98 -23.40 -0.36 1.39
CA LEU A 98 -22.35 0.56 1.82
C LEU A 98 -21.95 0.31 3.28
N SER A 99 -22.90 -0.07 4.12
CA SER A 99 -22.65 -0.44 5.51
C SER A 99 -21.83 -1.73 5.60
N ASP A 100 -22.09 -2.72 4.73
CA ASP A 100 -21.30 -3.95 4.63
C ASP A 100 -19.86 -3.68 4.20
N LEU A 101 -19.67 -2.81 3.19
CA LEU A 101 -18.33 -2.37 2.79
C LEU A 101 -17.62 -1.63 3.92
N ALA A 102 -18.31 -0.70 4.60
CA ALA A 102 -17.76 0.03 5.74
C ALA A 102 -17.42 -0.91 6.91
N TRP A 103 -18.23 -1.96 7.12
CA TRP A 103 -17.98 -2.99 8.13
C TRP A 103 -16.76 -3.84 7.77
N LEU A 104 -16.63 -4.31 6.53
CA LEU A 104 -15.45 -5.04 6.04
C LEU A 104 -14.17 -4.21 6.18
N LEU A 105 -14.28 -2.91 5.95
CA LEU A 105 -13.16 -1.98 6.05
C LEU A 105 -12.98 -1.40 7.46
N SER A 106 -13.86 -1.68 8.42
CA SER A 106 -13.82 -1.08 9.77
C SER A 106 -12.51 -1.36 10.49
N ASP A 107 -11.86 -2.47 10.17
CA ASP A 107 -10.57 -2.89 10.70
C ASP A 107 -9.38 -2.13 10.11
N GLN A 108 -9.59 -1.50 8.94
CA GLN A 108 -8.57 -0.85 8.11
C GLN A 108 -8.77 0.68 8.07
N VAL A 109 -10.01 1.15 8.23
CA VAL A 109 -10.37 2.57 8.28
C VAL A 109 -9.99 3.12 9.65
N GLY A 110 -9.03 4.05 9.66
CA GLY A 110 -8.59 4.74 10.88
C GLY A 110 -7.58 3.98 11.75
N SER A 111 -7.30 2.70 11.46
CA SER A 111 -6.25 1.94 12.13
C SER A 111 -5.25 1.42 11.10
N PRO A 112 -4.02 1.94 11.07
CA PRO A 112 -2.98 1.42 10.20
C PRO A 112 -2.57 0.03 10.70
N ARG A 113 -3.21 -1.01 10.18
CA ARG A 113 -2.78 -2.38 10.47
C ARG A 113 -1.61 -2.73 9.57
N PRO A 114 -0.44 -3.05 10.12
CA PRO A 114 0.66 -3.54 9.32
C PRO A 114 0.22 -4.87 8.70
N ARG A 115 0.18 -4.96 7.36
CA ARG A 115 0.12 -6.26 6.71
C ARG A 115 1.28 -7.12 7.20
N PRO A 116 1.08 -8.43 7.41
CA PRO A 116 2.19 -9.30 7.76
C PRO A 116 3.25 -9.18 6.65
N PRO A 117 4.50 -8.83 7.02
CA PRO A 117 5.54 -8.58 6.04
C PRO A 117 5.76 -9.81 5.16
N ARG A 118 5.83 -9.60 3.85
CA ARG A 118 6.12 -10.67 2.90
C ARG A 118 7.53 -11.21 3.17
N ARG A 119 7.62 -12.52 3.41
CA ARG A 119 8.90 -13.21 3.71
C ARG A 119 9.26 -14.27 2.67
N ASP A 120 8.58 -14.24 1.53
CA ASP A 120 8.81 -15.18 0.44
C ASP A 120 10.28 -15.17 0.00
N PRO A 121 10.77 -16.29 -0.55
CA PRO A 121 12.09 -16.35 -1.15
C PRO A 121 12.30 -15.24 -2.20
N ILE A 122 13.43 -14.54 -2.09
CA ILE A 122 13.85 -13.54 -3.07
C ILE A 122 14.18 -14.28 -4.38
N PRO A 123 13.58 -13.87 -5.52
CA PRO A 123 13.76 -14.53 -6.80
C PRO A 123 15.06 -14.08 -7.48
N ASP A 124 16.18 -14.15 -6.77
CA ASP A 124 17.50 -13.80 -7.28
C ASP A 124 18.33 -15.08 -7.43
N PRO A 125 18.66 -15.49 -8.67
CA PRO A 125 19.40 -16.73 -8.93
C PRO A 125 20.86 -16.68 -8.48
N THR A 126 21.40 -15.48 -8.21
CA THR A 126 22.78 -15.31 -7.71
C THR A 126 22.91 -15.66 -6.22
N LEU A 127 21.78 -15.72 -5.50
CA LEU A 127 21.76 -16.09 -4.09
C LEU A 127 21.98 -17.60 -3.92
N LEU A 128 23.16 -17.97 -3.44
CA LEU A 128 23.48 -19.36 -3.07
C LEU A 128 22.60 -19.89 -1.92
N ARG A 129 22.11 -19.00 -1.05
CA ARG A 129 21.16 -19.30 0.04
C ARG A 129 20.22 -18.12 0.23
N GLN A 130 18.97 -18.42 0.60
CA GLN A 130 18.00 -17.38 0.96
C GLN A 130 18.46 -16.59 2.19
N PRO A 131 18.44 -15.25 2.11
CA PRO A 131 18.95 -14.40 3.18
C PRO A 131 18.00 -14.36 4.38
N SER A 132 18.36 -13.61 5.42
CA SER A 132 17.58 -13.49 6.66
C SER A 132 16.13 -13.05 6.40
N ALA A 133 15.21 -13.39 7.30
CA ALA A 133 13.81 -12.99 7.19
C ALA A 133 13.63 -11.46 7.13
N ASN A 134 14.51 -10.71 7.81
CA ASN A 134 14.52 -9.25 7.77
C ASN A 134 14.91 -8.74 6.39
N LEU A 135 15.97 -9.26 5.77
CA LEU A 135 16.34 -8.84 4.41
C LEU A 135 15.24 -9.21 3.40
N ARG A 136 14.64 -10.40 3.50
CA ARG A 136 13.52 -10.77 2.61
C ARG A 136 12.34 -9.83 2.78
N THR A 137 12.02 -9.46 4.02
CA THR A 137 10.97 -8.46 4.30
C THR A 137 11.31 -7.11 3.69
N ALA A 138 12.52 -6.59 3.93
CA ALA A 138 12.96 -5.30 3.39
C ALA A 138 12.94 -5.29 1.86
N PHE A 139 13.39 -6.38 1.23
CA PHE A 139 13.35 -6.55 -0.21
C PHE A 139 11.93 -6.43 -0.77
N TRP A 140 10.96 -7.13 -0.18
CA TRP A 140 9.59 -7.08 -0.68
C TRP A 140 8.90 -5.74 -0.42
N LEU A 141 9.18 -5.08 0.70
CA LEU A 141 8.70 -3.72 0.94
C LEU A 141 9.28 -2.75 -0.10
N LEU A 142 10.59 -2.84 -0.38
CA LEU A 142 11.25 -2.05 -1.42
C LEU A 142 10.64 -2.30 -2.81
N VAL A 143 10.44 -3.56 -3.19
CA VAL A 143 9.80 -3.93 -4.45
C VAL A 143 8.41 -3.32 -4.55
N THR A 144 7.60 -3.36 -3.49
CA THR A 144 6.29 -2.75 -3.51
C THR A 144 6.35 -1.23 -3.74
N LEU A 145 7.25 -0.51 -3.05
CA LEU A 145 7.44 0.92 -3.28
C LEU A 145 7.87 1.24 -4.72
N VAL A 146 8.83 0.49 -5.25
CA VAL A 146 9.44 0.78 -6.56
C VAL A 146 8.62 0.25 -7.73
N CYS A 147 8.06 -0.95 -7.63
CA CYS A 147 7.35 -1.61 -8.72
C CYS A 147 5.84 -1.30 -8.73
N ASP A 148 5.21 -1.26 -7.55
CA ASP A 148 3.75 -1.06 -7.45
C ASP A 148 3.44 0.43 -7.33
N TYR A 149 4.20 1.18 -6.53
CA TYR A 149 3.96 2.63 -6.35
C TYR A 149 4.82 3.50 -7.26
N GLN A 150 5.75 2.89 -8.00
CA GLN A 150 6.63 3.58 -8.95
C GLN A 150 7.52 4.65 -8.29
N TRP A 151 7.79 4.53 -7.00
CA TRP A 151 8.68 5.44 -6.28
C TRP A 151 10.12 5.23 -6.72
N ARG A 152 10.90 6.30 -6.73
CA ARG A 152 12.36 6.18 -6.80
C ARG A 152 12.90 6.32 -5.39
N ILE A 153 13.66 5.33 -4.97
CA ILE A 153 14.24 5.30 -3.64
C ILE A 153 15.74 5.60 -3.76
N SER A 154 16.25 6.48 -2.91
CA SER A 154 17.69 6.79 -2.80
C SER A 154 18.13 6.77 -1.34
N ASP A 155 19.44 6.85 -1.12
CA ASP A 155 20.03 7.07 0.21
C ASP A 155 19.62 6.04 1.28
N LEU A 156 19.37 4.79 0.85
CA LEU A 156 18.99 3.67 1.71
C LEU A 156 20.03 3.43 2.80
N GLY A 157 19.67 3.65 4.06
CA GLY A 157 20.50 3.49 5.25
C GLY A 157 21.58 4.54 5.40
N GLU A 158 21.55 5.61 4.59
CA GLU A 158 22.52 6.69 4.68
C GLU A 158 22.18 7.67 5.80
N THR A 159 23.20 8.39 6.29
CA THR A 159 23.07 9.34 7.39
C THR A 159 22.17 10.53 7.04
N VAL A 160 22.12 10.93 5.76
CA VAL A 160 21.23 11.98 5.25
C VAL A 160 19.74 11.66 5.48
N ALA A 161 19.40 10.36 5.58
CA ALA A 161 18.06 9.88 5.88
C ALA A 161 17.94 9.30 7.28
N ASP A 162 18.85 9.63 8.22
CA ASP A 162 18.86 9.09 9.59
C ASP A 162 18.74 7.55 9.63
N GLY A 163 19.50 6.87 8.75
CA GLY A 163 19.47 5.40 8.63
C GLY A 163 18.22 4.82 7.97
N GLY A 164 17.34 5.66 7.42
CA GLY A 164 16.14 5.29 6.66
C GLY A 164 16.35 5.38 5.15
N PHE A 165 15.53 6.13 4.42
CA PHE A 165 15.72 6.37 2.98
C PHE A 165 15.06 7.67 2.51
N ILE A 166 15.39 8.10 1.29
CA ILE A 166 14.74 9.20 0.59
C ILE A 166 13.87 8.62 -0.53
N ALA A 167 12.65 9.13 -0.68
CA ALA A 167 11.73 8.73 -1.73
C ALA A 167 11.37 9.91 -2.62
N GLU A 168 11.56 9.77 -3.94
CA GLU A 168 10.87 10.58 -4.93
C GLU A 168 9.55 9.90 -5.27
N ILE A 169 8.46 10.54 -4.85
CA ILE A 169 7.11 10.04 -5.07
C ILE A 169 6.60 10.64 -6.38
N PRO A 170 6.14 9.83 -7.36
CA PRO A 170 5.65 10.35 -8.63
C PRO A 170 4.53 11.38 -8.43
N ALA A 171 4.65 12.52 -9.12
CA ALA A 171 3.69 13.64 -9.05
C ALA A 171 3.52 14.27 -7.65
N ASP A 172 4.43 14.00 -6.73
CA ASP A 172 4.45 14.59 -5.38
C ASP A 172 5.88 15.04 -5.03
N ALA A 173 6.13 15.32 -3.75
CA ALA A 173 7.41 15.77 -3.24
C ALA A 173 8.41 14.63 -3.00
N THR A 174 9.69 15.00 -2.95
CA THR A 174 10.73 14.18 -2.35
C THR A 174 10.56 14.18 -0.83
N VAL A 175 10.45 12.99 -0.22
CA VAL A 175 10.21 12.82 1.22
C VAL A 175 11.33 12.01 1.85
N ILE A 176 11.77 12.43 3.04
CA ILE A 176 12.71 11.68 3.87
C ILE A 176 11.92 10.80 4.82
N TYR A 177 12.17 9.49 4.77
CA TYR A 177 11.63 8.52 5.72
C TYR A 177 12.76 8.09 6.66
N PRO A 178 12.89 8.69 7.86
CA PRO A 178 13.98 8.38 8.78
C PRO A 178 13.86 6.98 9.36
N GLY A 179 14.99 6.35 9.72
CA GLY A 179 14.99 5.02 10.34
C GLY A 179 14.25 4.98 11.68
N THR A 180 14.10 6.15 12.30
CA THR A 180 13.40 6.39 13.56
C THR A 180 11.93 6.80 13.38
N CYS A 181 11.39 6.78 12.15
CA CYS A 181 10.02 7.22 11.89
C CYS A 181 9.00 6.45 12.74
N GLN A 182 7.91 7.13 13.11
CA GLN A 182 6.81 6.48 13.84
C GLN A 182 6.16 5.40 12.96
N PRO A 183 5.78 4.25 13.53
CA PRO A 183 5.05 3.25 12.77
C PRO A 183 3.65 3.79 12.46
N ASP A 184 3.39 4.04 11.19
CA ASP A 184 2.10 4.53 10.68
C ASP A 184 1.38 3.49 9.81
N GLY A 185 1.85 2.24 9.85
CA GLY A 185 1.34 1.09 9.09
C GLY A 185 1.63 1.10 7.59
N THR A 186 2.30 2.12 7.07
CA THR A 186 2.64 2.18 5.64
C THR A 186 3.84 1.28 5.31
N THR A 187 3.92 0.84 4.05
CA THR A 187 5.08 0.14 3.49
C THR A 187 6.35 0.95 3.66
N ALA A 188 6.26 2.28 3.50
CA ALA A 188 7.39 3.19 3.62
C ALA A 188 7.94 3.25 5.05
N ALA A 189 7.09 3.49 6.05
CA ALA A 189 7.52 3.50 7.45
C ALA A 189 8.02 2.12 7.91
N ALA A 190 7.39 1.04 7.43
CA ALA A 190 7.84 -0.31 7.72
C ALA A 190 9.25 -0.57 7.17
N LEU A 191 9.55 -0.14 5.94
CA LEU A 191 10.88 -0.28 5.34
C LEU A 191 11.90 0.58 6.08
N ALA A 192 11.58 1.85 6.33
CA ALA A 192 12.49 2.81 6.96
C ALA A 192 12.98 2.30 8.32
N ARG A 193 12.07 1.81 9.16
CA ARG A 193 12.39 1.25 10.47
C ARG A 193 13.12 -0.08 10.43
N LEU A 194 13.00 -0.83 9.33
CA LEU A 194 13.65 -2.13 9.19
C LEU A 194 15.11 -1.98 8.75
N ILE A 195 15.44 -0.95 7.96
CA ILE A 195 16.78 -0.71 7.43
C ILE A 195 17.86 -0.68 8.54
N PRO A 196 17.71 0.06 9.66
CA PRO A 196 18.71 0.08 10.73
C PRO A 196 18.98 -1.27 11.39
N THR A 197 18.10 -2.25 11.21
CA THR A 197 18.24 -3.60 11.78
C THR A 197 18.99 -4.57 10.87
N LEU A 198 19.30 -4.16 9.64
CA LEU A 198 20.03 -4.96 8.67
C LEU A 198 21.54 -4.88 8.93
N ASP A 199 22.24 -6.00 8.76
CA ASP A 199 23.70 -5.97 8.71
C ASP A 199 24.20 -5.28 7.43
N HIS A 200 25.49 -4.93 7.39
CA HIS A 200 26.08 -4.23 6.26
C HIS A 200 25.94 -4.98 4.93
N ALA A 201 26.06 -6.32 4.94
CA ALA A 201 25.92 -7.13 3.74
C ALA A 201 24.47 -7.10 3.20
N SER A 202 23.48 -7.20 4.08
CA SER A 202 22.06 -7.12 3.75
C SER A 202 21.68 -5.74 3.20
N LEU A 203 22.22 -4.68 3.80
CA LEU A 203 22.00 -3.32 3.33
C LEU A 203 22.64 -3.08 1.96
N ALA A 204 23.88 -3.56 1.74
CA ALA A 204 24.55 -3.49 0.45
C ALA A 204 23.76 -4.24 -0.64
N TYR A 205 23.23 -5.42 -0.32
CA TYR A 205 22.34 -6.16 -1.23
C TYR A 205 21.08 -5.36 -1.56
N LEU A 206 20.41 -4.78 -0.55
CA LEU A 206 19.18 -4.01 -0.74
C LEU A 206 19.42 -2.77 -1.62
N ARG A 207 20.54 -2.07 -1.43
CA ARG A 207 20.99 -0.96 -2.28
C ARG A 207 21.23 -1.41 -3.71
N HIS A 208 21.94 -2.53 -3.89
CA HIS A 208 22.17 -3.09 -5.21
C HIS A 208 20.85 -3.44 -5.92
N ALA A 209 19.94 -4.13 -5.21
CA ALA A 209 18.63 -4.51 -5.74
C ALA A 209 17.78 -3.29 -6.14
N ASN A 210 17.83 -2.20 -5.38
CA ASN A 210 17.15 -0.95 -5.72
C ASN A 210 17.64 -0.34 -7.04
N THR A 211 18.94 -0.41 -7.30
CA THR A 211 19.56 0.14 -8.52
C THR A 211 19.53 -0.81 -9.72
N ASN A 212 19.22 -2.10 -9.51
CA ASN A 212 19.30 -3.12 -10.55
C ASN A 212 17.92 -3.45 -11.13
N PRO A 213 17.63 -3.01 -12.37
CA PRO A 213 16.31 -3.20 -12.99
C PRO A 213 15.95 -4.67 -13.22
N VAL A 214 16.93 -5.57 -13.31
CA VAL A 214 16.70 -7.01 -13.54
C VAL A 214 16.06 -7.66 -12.31
N ASN A 215 16.56 -7.35 -11.11
CA ASN A 215 16.02 -7.90 -9.85
C ASN A 215 14.60 -7.40 -9.58
N LEU A 216 14.33 -6.14 -9.90
CA LEU A 216 13.01 -5.54 -9.80
C LEU A 216 12.04 -6.08 -10.87
N ALA A 217 12.51 -6.34 -12.09
CA ALA A 217 11.70 -6.92 -13.17
C ALA A 217 11.24 -8.35 -12.86
N PHE A 218 12.12 -9.21 -12.33
CA PHE A 218 11.75 -10.56 -11.89
C PHE A 218 10.76 -10.52 -10.71
N ALA A 219 10.97 -9.60 -9.76
CA ALA A 219 10.03 -9.41 -8.65
C ALA A 219 8.66 -8.95 -9.14
N ARG A 220 8.61 -8.05 -10.13
CA ARG A 220 7.37 -7.57 -10.77
C ARG A 220 6.61 -8.65 -11.53
N ALA A 221 7.31 -9.52 -12.27
CA ALA A 221 6.69 -10.68 -12.94
C ALA A 221 6.03 -11.66 -11.94
N LYS A 222 6.62 -11.80 -10.75
CA LYS A 222 6.09 -12.61 -9.64
C LYS A 222 4.93 -11.93 -8.88
N LEU A 223 4.80 -10.61 -8.99
CA LEU A 223 3.65 -9.85 -8.49
C LEU A 223 2.46 -9.96 -9.46
N ALA A 224 2.71 -9.94 -10.77
CA ALA A 224 1.67 -10.02 -11.82
C ALA A 224 1.00 -11.40 -11.96
N THR A 225 1.64 -12.48 -11.51
CA THR A 225 1.08 -13.85 -11.56
C THR A 225 0.06 -14.15 -10.44
N ARG A 226 -0.36 -13.13 -9.68
CA ARG A 226 -1.33 -13.22 -8.58
C ARG A 226 -2.65 -12.47 -8.81
N SER A 227 -2.87 -11.90 -9.99
CA SER A 227 -4.18 -11.35 -10.41
C SER A 227 -5.04 -12.40 -11.08
#